data_AF-A0A290Z427-F1
#
_entry.id   AF-A0A290Z427-F1
#
_cell.length_a   1.000
_cell.length_b   1.000
_cell.length_c   1.000
_cell.angle_alpha   90.00
_cell.angle_beta   90.00
_cell.angle_gamma   90.00
#
_symmetry.space_group_name_H-M   'P 1'
#
loop_
_entity.id
_entity.type
_entity.pdbx_description
1 polymer ?
#
loop_
_entity_poly.entity_id
_entity_poly.type
_entity_poly.pdbx_seq_one_letter_code
_entity_poly.pdbx_strand_id
1 'polypeptide(L)'
;MPVGGGRGVPVGQQESQRSGGPHHREARPGDQGVRRSRRGRFPGSQELGKRAVRPSALVVVIASLVTALAACSPDAESGKPVAAGSPASSSARTAPPGTGAARPAELDLKPYADDPCALVTASQLAEFGSFKSPTIAVDESGPGKSVDCSWQPANIVLGAQYSIGVYDFELPYDVLKRNMGQQWDNLDETTIDGYPAITGFNSYGIVGCSSAVSVADGRVFLSGLLTSVENSPEYANPCDYSKRFAAVVLKNLKG
;
A
#
# COMPACT_ATOMS: atom_id res chain seq x y z
N MET A 1 59.95 -28.93 17.32
CA MET A 1 60.84 -29.07 16.15
C MET A 1 60.25 -28.25 15.00
N PRO A 2 61.01 -27.50 14.20
CA PRO A 2 61.89 -26.38 14.52
C PRO A 2 61.17 -25.01 14.40
N VAL A 3 61.91 -23.97 14.80
CA VAL A 3 61.55 -22.54 14.89
C VAL A 3 62.21 -21.79 13.71
N GLY A 4 61.52 -20.82 13.11
CA GLY A 4 62.11 -19.81 12.22
C GLY A 4 61.06 -18.74 11.89
N GLY A 5 61.23 -17.44 12.11
CA GLY A 5 62.44 -16.64 12.26
C GLY A 5 62.70 -15.87 10.97
N GLY A 6 62.14 -14.67 10.84
CA GLY A 6 62.35 -13.80 9.68
C GLY A 6 61.88 -12.36 9.90
N ARG A 7 62.77 -11.53 10.45
CA ARG A 7 62.68 -10.06 10.45
C ARG A 7 63.26 -9.51 9.15
N GLY A 8 62.71 -8.41 8.63
CA GLY A 8 63.35 -7.60 7.60
C GLY A 8 62.49 -6.42 7.15
N VAL A 9 62.72 -5.24 7.75
CA VAL A 9 62.27 -3.91 7.30
C VAL A 9 63.46 -3.25 6.57
N PRO A 10 63.22 -2.43 5.52
CA PRO A 10 63.48 -0.98 5.60
C PRO A 10 62.34 -0.17 4.95
N VAL A 11 61.74 0.81 5.61
CA VAL A 11 62.13 2.24 5.63
C VAL A 11 62.67 2.74 4.29
N GLY A 12 61.79 3.36 3.52
CA GLY A 12 62.10 4.20 2.36
C GLY A 12 61.33 5.51 2.48
N GLN A 13 62.03 6.51 3.00
CA GLN A 13 61.62 7.91 3.12
C GLN A 13 62.11 8.63 1.87
N GLN A 14 61.23 9.23 1.06
CA GLN A 14 61.61 10.47 0.35
C GLN A 14 60.42 11.36 0.00
N GLU A 15 60.49 12.51 0.64
CA GLU A 15 59.80 13.78 0.51
C GLU A 15 60.09 14.47 -0.82
N SER A 16 59.09 15.10 -1.46
CA SER A 16 59.31 16.36 -2.22
C SER A 16 57.99 17.07 -2.57
N GLN A 17 57.60 17.96 -1.66
CA GLN A 17 57.15 19.34 -1.88
C GLN A 17 56.85 19.84 -3.32
N ARG A 18 55.64 20.38 -3.51
CA ARG A 18 55.31 21.61 -4.27
C ARG A 18 53.96 22.11 -3.73
N SER A 19 53.92 23.12 -2.87
CA SER A 19 54.04 24.57 -3.16
C SER A 19 52.91 25.09 -4.07
N GLY A 20 51.98 25.81 -3.47
CA GLY A 20 50.90 26.55 -4.13
C GLY A 20 50.00 27.22 -3.08
N GLY A 21 50.42 28.40 -2.62
CA GLY A 21 49.82 29.13 -1.50
C GLY A 21 48.47 29.83 -1.78
N PRO A 22 47.98 30.60 -0.79
CA PRO A 22 46.61 31.12 -0.74
C PRO A 22 46.50 32.48 -1.44
N HIS A 23 45.50 32.64 -2.30
CA HIS A 23 45.09 33.97 -2.76
C HIS A 23 44.02 34.53 -1.84
N HIS A 24 44.49 35.35 -0.89
CA HIS A 24 43.76 36.51 -0.40
C HIS A 24 43.36 37.39 -1.60
N ARG A 25 42.08 37.74 -1.71
CA ARG A 25 41.68 38.97 -2.39
C ARG A 25 40.84 39.81 -1.45
N GLU A 26 41.44 40.94 -1.14
CA GLU A 26 40.93 42.10 -0.42
C GLU A 26 39.53 42.52 -0.87
N ALA A 27 38.74 42.89 0.13
CA ALA A 27 37.52 43.67 -0.03
C ALA A 27 37.85 45.08 -0.55
N ARG A 28 37.01 45.61 -1.44
CA ARG A 28 36.81 47.06 -1.56
C ARG A 28 35.32 47.43 -1.54
N PRO A 29 34.98 48.60 -0.97
CA PRO A 29 33.62 49.02 -0.66
C PRO A 29 33.02 49.94 -1.73
N GLY A 30 31.68 49.98 -1.78
CA GLY A 30 30.88 51.06 -2.37
C GLY A 30 30.54 50.89 -3.86
N ASP A 31 29.27 50.66 -4.19
CA ASP A 31 28.36 51.76 -4.53
C ASP A 31 26.89 51.30 -4.58
N GLN A 32 26.02 52.25 -4.31
CA GLN A 32 24.61 52.14 -3.99
C GLN A 32 23.73 51.84 -5.20
N GLY A 33 22.90 50.82 -5.10
CA GLY A 33 21.84 50.52 -6.06
C GLY A 33 20.51 50.27 -5.35
N VAL A 34 19.86 51.36 -4.93
CA VAL A 34 18.52 51.38 -4.35
C VAL A 34 17.54 50.66 -5.30
N ARG A 35 17.07 49.46 -4.93
CA ARG A 35 15.79 48.93 -5.44
C ARG A 35 14.84 48.63 -4.31
N ARG A 36 13.76 49.40 -4.35
CA ARG A 36 12.69 49.52 -3.37
C ARG A 36 12.05 48.17 -3.06
N SER A 37 12.02 47.90 -1.76
CA SER A 37 11.13 46.98 -1.05
C SER A 37 9.69 47.09 -1.58
N ARG A 38 9.19 46.05 -2.26
CA ARG A 38 7.75 45.86 -2.46
C ARG A 38 7.20 45.17 -1.21
N ARG A 39 6.54 45.99 -0.39
CA ARG A 39 5.62 45.56 0.68
C ARG A 39 4.54 44.67 0.05
N GLY A 40 4.64 43.37 0.26
CA GLY A 40 3.51 42.45 0.14
C GLY A 40 2.55 42.71 1.29
N ARG A 41 1.59 43.61 1.06
CA ARG A 41 0.48 43.86 1.96
C ARG A 41 -0.42 42.64 1.93
N PHE A 42 -0.54 41.97 3.07
CA PHE A 42 -1.67 41.10 3.40
C PHE A 42 -2.95 41.95 3.47
N PRO A 43 -4.00 41.60 2.71
CA PRO A 43 -5.36 41.53 3.21
C PRO A 43 -5.71 40.04 3.27
N GLY A 44 -6.27 39.50 4.34
CA GLY A 44 -7.43 40.02 5.05
C GLY A 44 -8.39 38.84 5.14
N SER A 45 -8.81 38.55 6.37
CA SER A 45 -9.74 37.54 6.82
C SER A 45 -10.84 37.18 5.81
N GLN A 46 -11.01 35.88 5.54
CA GLN A 46 -12.25 35.37 4.94
C GLN A 46 -13.32 35.32 6.03
N GLU A 47 -14.00 36.45 6.17
CA GLU A 47 -15.26 36.59 6.90
C GLU A 47 -16.37 35.72 6.28
N LEU A 48 -17.15 35.09 7.15
CA LEU A 48 -18.39 34.38 6.84
C LEU A 48 -19.37 35.28 6.04
N GLY A 49 -19.49 35.02 4.74
CA GLY A 49 -20.52 35.59 3.89
C GLY A 49 -21.76 34.68 3.80
N LYS A 50 -22.61 34.66 4.83
CA LYS A 50 -24.03 34.32 4.64
C LYS A 50 -24.69 35.50 3.94
N ARG A 51 -25.25 35.33 2.73
CA ARG A 51 -26.54 35.90 2.32
C ARG A 51 -26.95 35.55 0.87
N ALA A 52 -28.13 34.95 0.80
CA ALA A 52 -29.24 35.27 -0.09
C ALA A 52 -29.03 35.10 -1.61
N VAL A 53 -29.22 33.87 -2.08
CA VAL A 53 -29.67 33.65 -3.47
C VAL A 53 -31.17 33.97 -3.52
N ARG A 54 -31.52 35.02 -4.25
CA ARG A 54 -32.89 35.42 -4.56
C ARG A 54 -33.54 34.41 -5.52
N PRO A 55 -34.84 34.10 -5.36
CA PRO A 55 -35.55 33.22 -6.28
C PRO A 55 -36.00 34.03 -7.50
N SER A 56 -35.50 33.66 -8.68
CA SER A 56 -36.08 34.12 -9.95
C SER A 56 -36.89 33.00 -10.56
N ALA A 57 -38.20 33.23 -10.54
CA ALA A 57 -39.23 32.40 -11.14
C ALA A 57 -38.99 32.22 -12.65
N LEU A 58 -39.08 30.97 -13.11
CA LEU A 58 -39.41 30.66 -14.49
C LEU A 58 -40.44 29.53 -14.47
N VAL A 59 -41.68 29.93 -14.70
CA VAL A 59 -42.85 29.09 -14.93
C VAL A 59 -42.71 28.46 -16.30
N VAL A 60 -42.69 27.13 -16.37
CA VAL A 60 -43.03 26.37 -17.59
C VAL A 60 -44.00 25.25 -17.19
N VAL A 61 -45.22 25.39 -17.71
CA VAL A 61 -46.36 24.48 -17.59
C VAL A 61 -46.41 23.62 -18.83
N ILE A 62 -46.27 22.28 -18.73
CA ILE A 62 -46.77 21.26 -19.68
C ILE A 62 -46.96 19.96 -18.85
N ALA A 63 -48.16 19.64 -18.36
CA ALA A 63 -49.26 18.94 -19.04
C ALA A 63 -48.98 17.46 -19.38
N SER A 64 -49.44 16.59 -18.46
CA SER A 64 -50.15 15.31 -18.67
C SER A 64 -49.52 14.21 -19.53
N LEU A 65 -49.33 13.01 -18.95
CA LEU A 65 -50.07 11.82 -19.40
C LEU A 65 -49.98 10.65 -18.39
N VAL A 66 -51.16 10.09 -18.11
CA VAL A 66 -51.49 8.93 -17.28
C VAL A 66 -51.32 7.65 -18.09
N THR A 67 -50.76 6.58 -17.50
CA THR A 67 -51.00 5.14 -17.77
C THR A 67 -49.95 4.33 -16.99
N ALA A 68 -50.16 3.15 -16.43
CA ALA A 68 -51.30 2.36 -16.00
C ALA A 68 -50.71 1.24 -15.10
N LEU A 69 -51.50 0.72 -14.18
CA LEU A 69 -51.13 -0.38 -13.30
C LEU A 69 -50.78 -1.65 -14.10
N ALA A 70 -49.73 -2.35 -13.68
CA ALA A 70 -49.57 -3.78 -13.93
C ALA A 70 -49.09 -4.45 -12.64
N ALA A 71 -50.06 -4.78 -11.79
CA ALA A 71 -49.91 -5.81 -10.78
C ALA A 71 -49.83 -7.16 -11.50
N CYS A 72 -48.70 -7.87 -11.37
CA CYS A 72 -48.63 -9.29 -11.68
C CYS A 72 -48.62 -10.08 -10.37
N SER A 73 -49.83 -10.41 -9.91
CA SER A 73 -50.06 -11.63 -9.14
C SER A 73 -50.88 -12.56 -10.04
N PRO A 74 -50.45 -13.81 -10.19
CA PRO A 74 -51.39 -14.91 -10.27
C PRO A 74 -51.13 -15.95 -9.16
N ASP A 75 -52.21 -16.18 -8.44
CA ASP A 75 -52.76 -17.46 -8.02
C ASP A 75 -51.90 -18.44 -7.19
N ALA A 76 -52.35 -18.59 -5.95
CA ALA A 76 -52.20 -19.80 -5.17
C ALA A 76 -53.11 -20.90 -5.76
N GLU A 77 -52.50 -21.94 -6.33
CA GLU A 77 -53.18 -23.21 -6.58
C GLU A 77 -52.71 -24.26 -5.59
N SER A 78 -53.68 -24.93 -4.98
CA SER A 78 -53.54 -25.92 -3.92
C SER A 78 -53.14 -27.29 -4.50
N GLY A 79 -52.08 -27.89 -3.93
CA GLY A 79 -52.03 -29.33 -3.66
C GLY A 79 -51.29 -30.26 -4.62
N LYS A 80 -50.03 -30.59 -4.30
CA LYS A 80 -49.55 -31.98 -4.09
C LYS A 80 -48.10 -32.02 -3.58
N PRO A 81 -47.74 -32.94 -2.66
CA PRO A 81 -46.41 -32.98 -2.06
C PRO A 81 -45.43 -33.64 -3.02
N VAL A 82 -44.28 -33.01 -3.26
CA VAL A 82 -43.11 -33.65 -3.88
C VAL A 82 -42.01 -33.74 -2.84
N ALA A 83 -41.41 -34.93 -2.81
CA ALA A 83 -40.57 -35.47 -1.77
C ALA A 83 -39.29 -34.67 -1.49
N ALA A 84 -38.83 -34.84 -0.25
CA ALA A 84 -37.57 -34.34 0.28
C ALA A 84 -36.34 -34.87 -0.48
N GLY A 85 -35.38 -33.96 -0.67
CA GLY A 85 -33.98 -34.19 -0.33
C GLY A 85 -33.11 -34.94 -1.33
N SER A 86 -32.34 -34.20 -2.12
CA SER A 86 -30.92 -34.47 -2.39
C SER A 86 -30.24 -33.24 -3.00
N PRO A 87 -28.93 -33.08 -2.79
CA PRO A 87 -28.33 -31.81 -2.41
C PRO A 87 -28.19 -30.83 -3.56
N ALA A 88 -28.18 -29.55 -3.20
CA ALA A 88 -27.75 -28.47 -4.07
C ALA A 88 -26.38 -28.81 -4.66
N SER A 89 -26.30 -28.84 -5.98
CA SER A 89 -25.04 -28.70 -6.69
C SER A 89 -24.36 -27.43 -6.18
N SER A 90 -23.32 -27.59 -5.38
CA SER A 90 -22.41 -26.50 -5.06
C SER A 90 -21.91 -25.94 -6.38
N SER A 91 -22.30 -24.70 -6.68
CA SER A 91 -21.65 -23.92 -7.74
C SER A 91 -20.16 -23.92 -7.45
N ALA A 92 -19.40 -24.69 -8.23
CA ALA A 92 -17.96 -24.61 -8.24
C ALA A 92 -17.60 -23.18 -8.66
N ARG A 93 -17.24 -22.34 -7.67
CA ARG A 93 -16.71 -21.02 -7.94
C ARG A 93 -15.35 -21.21 -8.58
N THR A 94 -15.18 -20.57 -9.74
CA THR A 94 -14.03 -20.64 -10.61
C THR A 94 -12.74 -20.38 -9.82
N ALA A 95 -11.93 -21.42 -9.63
CA ALA A 95 -10.57 -21.26 -9.12
C ALA A 95 -9.76 -20.40 -10.12
N PRO A 96 -8.80 -19.58 -9.65
CA PRO A 96 -7.94 -18.80 -10.53
C PRO A 96 -7.22 -19.70 -11.55
N PRO A 97 -7.07 -19.29 -12.81
CA PRO A 97 -6.28 -20.04 -13.77
C PRO A 97 -4.79 -19.87 -13.46
N GLY A 98 -4.12 -20.92 -12.97
CA GLY A 98 -2.68 -20.91 -12.75
C GLY A 98 -2.15 -22.08 -11.93
N THR A 99 -1.82 -23.18 -12.62
CA THR A 99 -1.28 -24.47 -12.15
C THR A 99 -2.29 -25.36 -11.42
N GLY A 100 -2.46 -26.59 -11.90
CA GLY A 100 -3.30 -27.64 -11.28
C GLY A 100 -2.77 -28.16 -9.94
N ALA A 101 -2.14 -27.30 -9.15
CA ALA A 101 -1.80 -27.55 -7.76
C ALA A 101 -3.02 -27.17 -6.90
N ALA A 102 -3.44 -28.07 -6.03
CA ALA A 102 -4.44 -27.75 -5.02
C ALA A 102 -3.95 -26.54 -4.21
N ARG A 103 -4.82 -25.55 -4.01
CA ARG A 103 -4.53 -24.41 -3.13
C ARG A 103 -4.05 -24.95 -1.76
N PRO A 104 -3.05 -24.32 -1.12
CA PRO A 104 -2.73 -24.62 0.27
C PRO A 104 -3.95 -24.52 1.20
N ALA A 105 -3.82 -25.05 2.41
CA ALA A 105 -4.84 -24.92 3.44
C ALA A 105 -5.21 -23.45 3.67
N GLU A 106 -6.50 -23.18 3.84
CA GLU A 106 -7.00 -21.82 4.07
C GLU A 106 -6.49 -21.28 5.40
N LEU A 107 -6.13 -19.99 5.43
CA LEU A 107 -5.67 -19.31 6.64
C LEU A 107 -6.72 -18.30 7.11
N ASP A 108 -6.91 -18.20 8.41
CA ASP A 108 -7.90 -17.30 9.00
C ASP A 108 -7.27 -15.94 9.35
N LEU A 109 -7.84 -14.87 8.77
CA LEU A 109 -7.45 -13.49 9.05
C LEU A 109 -8.29 -12.85 10.16
N LYS A 110 -9.41 -13.46 10.58
CA LYS A 110 -10.34 -12.87 11.56
C LYS A 110 -9.68 -12.51 12.89
N PRO A 111 -8.73 -13.30 13.45
CA PRO A 111 -8.08 -12.92 14.71
C PRO A 111 -7.29 -11.60 14.63
N TYR A 112 -6.96 -11.15 13.42
CA TYR A 112 -6.13 -9.97 13.14
C TYR A 112 -6.93 -8.84 12.50
N ALA A 113 -8.25 -8.96 12.40
CA ALA A 113 -9.10 -7.96 11.74
C ALA A 113 -9.08 -6.60 12.43
N ASP A 114 -8.84 -6.56 13.75
CA ASP A 114 -8.75 -5.33 14.54
C ASP A 114 -7.30 -4.91 14.84
N ASP A 115 -6.36 -5.84 14.77
CA ASP A 115 -4.93 -5.61 15.01
C ASP A 115 -4.07 -6.40 14.01
N PRO A 116 -3.94 -5.91 12.76
CA PRO A 116 -3.08 -6.52 11.77
C PRO A 116 -1.59 -6.38 12.11
N CYS A 117 -1.20 -5.52 13.05
CA CYS A 117 0.19 -5.40 13.48
C CYS A 117 0.67 -6.68 14.20
N ALA A 118 -0.24 -7.41 14.85
CA ALA A 118 0.05 -8.67 15.50
C ALA A 118 0.46 -9.80 14.52
N LEU A 119 0.29 -9.60 13.21
CA LEU A 119 0.76 -10.52 12.17
C LEU A 119 2.27 -10.53 12.00
N VAL A 120 3.01 -9.56 12.56
CA VAL A 120 4.47 -9.51 12.47
C VAL A 120 5.06 -9.19 13.83
N THR A 121 5.96 -10.05 14.30
CA THR A 121 6.66 -9.80 15.57
C THR A 121 7.73 -8.73 15.41
N ALA A 122 8.09 -8.05 16.50
CA ALA A 122 9.15 -7.04 16.48
C ALA A 122 10.51 -7.60 15.99
N SER A 123 10.82 -8.87 16.28
CA SER A 123 12.06 -9.52 15.82
C SER A 123 12.05 -9.78 14.32
N GLN A 124 10.92 -10.21 13.75
CA GLN A 124 10.80 -10.40 12.31
C GLN A 124 10.83 -9.05 11.58
N LEU A 125 10.17 -8.04 12.14
CA LEU A 125 10.21 -6.69 11.60
C LEU A 125 11.64 -6.13 11.59
N ALA A 126 12.45 -6.43 12.60
CA ALA A 126 13.84 -5.99 12.68
C ALA A 126 14.73 -6.51 11.52
N GLU A 127 14.34 -7.60 10.84
CA GLU A 127 15.02 -8.10 9.64
C GLU A 127 14.88 -7.12 8.44
N PHE A 128 13.85 -6.27 8.46
CA PHE A 128 13.57 -5.27 7.43
C PHE A 128 14.08 -3.86 7.79
N GLY A 129 14.63 -3.70 9.00
CA GLY A 129 15.21 -2.44 9.46
C GLY A 129 14.77 -2.02 10.86
N SER A 130 15.01 -0.76 11.18
CA SER A 130 14.58 -0.17 12.45
C SER A 130 13.35 0.69 12.23
N PHE A 131 12.33 0.50 13.06
CA PHE A 131 11.02 1.14 12.90
C PHE A 131 10.60 1.90 14.14
N LYS A 132 9.73 2.87 13.95
CA LYS A 132 8.94 3.48 15.02
C LYS A 132 7.85 2.50 15.46
N SER A 133 7.15 2.83 16.54
CA SER A 133 5.93 2.11 16.92
C SER A 133 4.94 2.09 15.75
N PRO A 134 4.21 0.97 15.55
CA PRO A 134 3.23 0.87 14.48
C PRO A 134 2.12 1.90 14.64
N THR A 135 1.58 2.31 13.50
CA THR A 135 0.34 3.09 13.43
C THR A 135 -0.76 2.20 12.86
N ILE A 136 -1.90 2.16 13.53
CA ILE A 136 -3.12 1.52 13.03
C ILE A 136 -4.02 2.60 12.42
N ALA A 137 -4.52 2.35 11.21
CA ALA A 137 -5.55 3.13 10.56
C ALA A 137 -6.76 2.23 10.30
N VAL A 138 -7.96 2.77 10.46
CA VAL A 138 -9.21 2.08 10.17
C VAL A 138 -9.94 2.89 9.11
N ASP A 139 -10.36 2.23 8.03
CA ASP A 139 -11.19 2.81 6.99
C ASP A 139 -12.46 1.98 6.80
N GLU A 140 -13.61 2.66 6.94
CA GLU A 140 -14.96 2.12 6.79
C GLU A 140 -15.71 2.79 5.63
N SER A 141 -15.02 3.57 4.79
CA SER A 141 -15.63 4.25 3.64
C SER A 141 -15.96 3.30 2.48
N GLY A 142 -15.38 2.10 2.49
CA GLY A 142 -15.56 1.06 1.48
C GLY A 142 -16.77 0.15 1.72
N PRO A 143 -16.80 -1.03 1.07
CA PRO A 143 -17.88 -2.01 1.23
C PRO A 143 -17.88 -2.73 2.60
N GLY A 144 -16.84 -2.49 3.40
CA GLY A 144 -16.68 -3.00 4.76
C GLY A 144 -15.51 -2.30 5.45
N LYS A 145 -15.13 -2.80 6.62
CA LYS A 145 -14.01 -2.31 7.41
C LYS A 145 -12.68 -2.85 6.85
N SER A 146 -11.74 -1.94 6.69
CA SER A 146 -10.33 -2.26 6.46
C SER A 146 -9.52 -1.70 7.62
N VAL A 147 -8.54 -2.49 8.08
CA VAL A 147 -7.58 -2.06 9.09
C VAL A 147 -6.19 -2.21 8.52
N ASP A 148 -5.44 -1.12 8.54
CA ASP A 148 -4.07 -1.05 8.06
C ASP A 148 -3.12 -0.83 9.23
N CYS A 149 -2.11 -1.68 9.33
CA CYS A 149 -0.94 -1.44 10.16
C CYS A 149 0.19 -0.88 9.28
N SER A 150 0.88 0.15 9.76
CA SER A 150 2.07 0.66 9.09
C SER A 150 3.22 0.87 10.06
N TRP A 151 4.42 0.50 9.62
CA TRP A 151 5.67 0.74 10.32
C TRP A 151 6.51 1.74 9.55
N GLN A 152 6.61 2.95 10.10
CA GLN A 152 7.53 3.95 9.57
C GLN A 152 8.96 3.61 9.98
N PRO A 153 9.94 3.79 9.07
CA PRO A 153 11.33 3.63 9.46
C PRO A 153 11.69 4.65 10.55
N ALA A 154 12.57 4.26 11.46
CA ALA A 154 13.10 5.13 12.50
C ALA A 154 13.74 6.39 11.89
N ASN A 155 14.39 6.22 10.73
CA ASN A 155 14.91 7.31 9.91
C ASN A 155 14.36 7.22 8.47
N ILE A 156 13.52 8.18 8.08
CA ILE A 156 12.84 8.21 6.78
C ILE A 156 13.77 8.37 5.58
N VAL A 157 14.99 8.89 5.77
CA VAL A 157 15.97 9.03 4.67
C VAL A 157 16.87 7.81 4.53
N LEU A 158 16.73 6.80 5.40
CA LEU A 158 17.56 5.59 5.41
C LEU A 158 16.79 4.28 5.34
N GLY A 159 15.47 4.29 5.52
CA GLY A 159 14.67 3.07 5.59
C GLY A 159 13.41 3.13 4.73
N ALA A 160 12.88 1.95 4.45
CA ALA A 160 11.57 1.76 3.82
C ALA A 160 10.47 1.68 4.88
N GLN A 161 9.27 2.11 4.51
CA GLN A 161 8.04 1.87 5.25
C GLN A 161 7.44 0.53 4.79
N TYR A 162 6.89 -0.23 5.73
CA TYR A 162 6.13 -1.45 5.45
C TYR A 162 4.72 -1.34 6.01
N SER A 163 3.76 -2.02 5.39
CA SER A 163 2.37 -2.04 5.85
C SER A 163 1.68 -3.38 5.63
N ILE A 164 0.62 -3.63 6.41
CA ILE A 164 -0.30 -4.74 6.23
C ILE A 164 -1.73 -4.21 6.32
N GLY A 165 -2.55 -4.54 5.32
CA GLY A 165 -3.99 -4.28 5.33
C GLY A 165 -4.78 -5.57 5.44
N VAL A 166 -5.77 -5.60 6.34
CA VAL A 166 -6.72 -6.72 6.47
C VAL A 166 -8.14 -6.20 6.27
N TYR A 167 -8.94 -6.96 5.53
CA TYR A 167 -10.33 -6.64 5.23
C TYR A 167 -11.29 -7.55 6.01
N ASP A 168 -12.38 -6.99 6.53
CA ASP A 168 -13.45 -7.77 7.16
C ASP A 168 -14.45 -8.35 6.15
N PHE A 169 -14.45 -7.85 4.91
CA PHE A 169 -15.32 -8.28 3.83
C PHE A 169 -14.64 -9.27 2.87
N GLU A 170 -15.44 -9.91 2.01
CA GLU A 170 -14.94 -10.79 0.97
C GLU A 170 -14.55 -10.02 -0.30
N LEU A 171 -13.36 -10.29 -0.82
CA LEU A 171 -12.83 -9.81 -2.08
C LEU A 171 -12.55 -11.02 -2.99
N PRO A 172 -13.51 -11.42 -3.84
CA PRO A 172 -13.28 -12.45 -4.85
C PRO A 172 -12.05 -12.11 -5.71
N TYR A 173 -11.26 -13.12 -6.08
CA TYR A 173 -9.96 -12.90 -6.72
C TYR A 173 -10.05 -12.16 -8.06
N ASP A 174 -11.10 -12.38 -8.83
CA ASP A 174 -11.37 -11.66 -10.08
C ASP A 174 -11.67 -10.18 -9.84
N VAL A 175 -12.42 -9.87 -8.78
CA VAL A 175 -12.72 -8.49 -8.35
C VAL A 175 -11.45 -7.82 -7.83
N LEU A 176 -10.66 -8.51 -7.01
CA LEU A 176 -9.36 -8.05 -6.54
C LEU A 176 -8.47 -7.68 -7.72
N LYS A 177 -8.28 -8.60 -8.67
CA LYS A 177 -7.46 -8.39 -9.86
C LYS A 177 -7.91 -7.18 -10.66
N ARG A 178 -9.22 -7.04 -10.89
CA ARG A 178 -9.78 -5.89 -11.61
C ARG A 178 -9.54 -4.59 -10.87
N ASN A 179 -9.79 -4.56 -9.56
CA ASN A 179 -9.65 -3.35 -8.74
C ASN A 179 -8.19 -2.89 -8.68
N MET A 180 -7.26 -3.82 -8.41
CA MET A 180 -5.82 -3.53 -8.43
C MET A 180 -5.37 -3.15 -9.85
N GLY A 181 -5.96 -3.75 -10.89
CA GLY A 181 -5.91 -3.38 -12.30
C GLY A 181 -6.06 -1.90 -12.63
N GLN A 182 -6.83 -1.18 -11.82
CA GLN A 182 -7.11 0.25 -12.01
C GLN A 182 -6.23 1.15 -11.14
N GLN A 183 -5.58 0.58 -10.12
CA GLN A 183 -4.87 1.34 -9.08
C GLN A 183 -3.36 1.16 -9.15
N TRP A 184 -2.89 0.03 -9.66
CA TRP A 184 -1.49 -0.37 -9.67
C TRP A 184 -0.96 -0.52 -11.08
N ASP A 185 0.32 -0.18 -11.26
CA ASP A 185 1.06 -0.37 -12.50
C ASP A 185 1.85 -1.69 -12.48
N ASN A 186 2.11 -2.22 -13.68
CA ASN A 186 2.87 -3.45 -13.91
C ASN A 186 2.41 -4.62 -13.04
N LEU A 187 1.11 -4.89 -13.05
CA LEU A 187 0.53 -6.00 -12.31
C LEU A 187 1.09 -7.34 -12.77
N ASP A 188 1.51 -8.13 -11.79
CA ASP A 188 2.01 -9.48 -11.96
C ASP A 188 1.19 -10.44 -11.10
N GLU A 189 0.65 -11.49 -11.73
CA GLU A 189 -0.01 -12.59 -11.04
C GLU A 189 1.03 -13.63 -10.67
N THR A 190 1.14 -13.92 -9.38
CA THR A 190 2.22 -14.74 -8.84
C THR A 190 1.74 -15.61 -7.69
N THR A 191 2.67 -16.29 -7.03
CA THR A 191 2.40 -17.01 -5.78
C THR A 191 3.41 -16.63 -4.72
N ILE A 192 2.96 -16.49 -3.47
CA ILE A 192 3.82 -16.27 -2.31
C ILE A 192 3.57 -17.43 -1.36
N ASP A 193 4.60 -18.23 -1.07
CA ASP A 193 4.51 -19.47 -0.30
C ASP A 193 3.35 -20.41 -0.72
N GLY A 194 3.09 -20.46 -2.04
CA GLY A 194 2.03 -21.28 -2.65
C GLY A 194 0.63 -20.65 -2.65
N TYR A 195 0.44 -19.48 -2.05
CA TYR A 195 -0.83 -18.75 -2.08
C TYR A 195 -0.90 -17.84 -3.31
N PRO A 196 -2.03 -17.80 -4.04
CA PRO A 196 -2.22 -16.87 -5.14
C PRO A 196 -2.04 -15.43 -4.68
N ALA A 197 -1.25 -14.66 -5.42
CA ALA A 197 -0.98 -13.27 -5.12
C ALA A 197 -0.98 -12.43 -6.39
N ILE A 198 -1.20 -11.13 -6.20
CA ILE A 198 -1.08 -10.12 -7.24
C ILE A 198 -0.15 -9.04 -6.70
N THR A 199 0.90 -8.72 -7.43
CA THR A 199 1.82 -7.64 -7.06
C THR A 199 1.80 -6.52 -8.07
N GLY A 200 2.01 -5.28 -7.63
CA GLY A 200 2.07 -4.13 -8.53
C GLY A 200 2.58 -2.86 -7.85
N PHE A 201 3.05 -1.92 -8.66
CA PHE A 201 3.52 -0.62 -8.19
C PHE A 201 2.33 0.26 -7.85
N ASN A 202 2.35 0.90 -6.68
CA ASN A 202 1.19 1.59 -6.13
C ASN A 202 1.46 3.03 -5.68
N SER A 203 2.60 3.61 -6.09
CA SER A 203 2.94 4.99 -5.73
C SER A 203 3.67 5.70 -6.86
N TYR A 204 3.36 7.00 -7.02
CA TYR A 204 3.98 7.90 -7.99
C TYR A 204 4.80 8.96 -7.24
N GLY A 205 6.11 9.03 -7.50
CA GLY A 205 7.04 9.97 -6.86
C GLY A 205 7.76 9.43 -5.61
N ILE A 206 7.28 8.32 -5.04
CA ILE A 206 7.96 7.45 -4.08
C ILE A 206 7.91 6.05 -4.70
N VAL A 207 8.96 5.24 -4.58
CA VAL A 207 8.92 3.88 -5.09
C VAL A 207 8.13 3.03 -4.09
N GLY A 208 7.01 2.49 -4.54
CA GLY A 208 6.16 1.61 -3.74
C GLY A 208 5.72 0.40 -4.54
N CYS A 209 5.60 -0.73 -3.85
CA CYS A 209 4.97 -1.91 -4.39
C CYS A 209 4.15 -2.61 -3.32
N SER A 210 2.99 -3.12 -3.72
CA SER A 210 2.12 -3.90 -2.86
C SER A 210 1.88 -5.28 -3.43
N SER A 211 1.61 -6.21 -2.52
CA SER A 211 1.22 -7.59 -2.79
C SER A 211 -0.14 -7.85 -2.15
N ALA A 212 -1.15 -8.19 -2.95
CA ALA A 212 -2.41 -8.71 -2.47
C ALA A 212 -2.37 -10.23 -2.46
N VAL A 213 -2.56 -10.86 -1.31
CA VAL A 213 -2.40 -12.32 -1.15
C VAL A 213 -3.72 -12.95 -0.75
N SER A 214 -4.21 -13.90 -1.55
CA SER A 214 -5.43 -14.65 -1.26
C SER A 214 -5.11 -15.86 -0.39
N VAL A 215 -5.58 -15.83 0.85
CA VAL A 215 -5.33 -16.88 1.85
C VAL A 215 -6.49 -17.85 2.05
N ALA A 216 -7.68 -17.47 1.59
CA ALA A 216 -8.87 -18.30 1.46
C ALA A 216 -9.75 -17.74 0.34
N ASP A 217 -10.82 -18.43 -0.03
CA ASP A 217 -11.79 -17.87 -0.97
C ASP A 217 -12.36 -16.55 -0.46
N GLY A 218 -12.16 -15.48 -1.24
CA GLY A 218 -12.61 -14.14 -0.87
C GLY A 218 -11.83 -13.49 0.28
N ARG A 219 -10.84 -14.14 0.90
CA ARG A 219 -10.05 -13.56 2.00
C ARG A 219 -8.67 -13.19 1.50
N VAL A 220 -8.36 -11.90 1.63
CA VAL A 220 -7.13 -11.29 1.11
C VAL A 220 -6.55 -10.39 2.19
N PHE A 221 -5.22 -10.36 2.28
CA PHE A 221 -4.51 -9.28 2.96
C PHE A 221 -3.62 -8.55 1.96
N LEU A 222 -3.34 -7.27 2.22
CA LEU A 222 -2.34 -6.50 1.49
C LEU A 222 -1.04 -6.44 2.29
N SER A 223 0.08 -6.56 1.61
CA SER A 223 1.42 -6.28 2.12
C SER A 223 2.01 -5.16 1.28
N GLY A 224 2.43 -4.06 1.90
CA GLY A 224 2.94 -2.89 1.22
C GLY A 224 4.38 -2.57 1.58
N LEU A 225 5.09 -1.97 0.62
CA LEU A 225 6.38 -1.32 0.82
C LEU A 225 6.36 0.06 0.16
N LEU A 226 6.89 1.07 0.84
CA LEU A 226 7.16 2.39 0.27
C LEU A 226 8.56 2.88 0.68
N THR A 227 9.34 3.37 -0.27
CA THR A 227 10.67 3.96 -0.02
C THR A 227 11.00 5.09 -0.99
N SER A 228 11.67 6.11 -0.47
CA SER A 228 12.28 7.19 -1.27
C SER A 228 13.81 7.13 -1.26
N VAL A 229 14.39 6.05 -0.72
CA VAL A 229 15.85 5.92 -0.55
C VAL A 229 16.45 5.26 -1.79
N GLU A 230 16.81 6.08 -2.79
CA GLU A 230 17.25 5.62 -4.12
C GLU A 230 18.39 4.60 -4.12
N ASN A 231 19.29 4.66 -3.13
CA ASN A 231 20.44 3.77 -3.02
C ASN A 231 20.14 2.48 -2.24
N SER A 232 18.89 2.24 -1.83
CA SER A 232 18.51 1.06 -1.05
C SER A 232 18.08 -0.10 -1.95
N PRO A 233 18.28 -1.36 -1.53
CA PRO A 233 17.86 -2.51 -2.32
C PRO A 233 16.33 -2.59 -2.46
N GLU A 234 15.57 -2.05 -1.50
CA GLU A 234 14.11 -1.91 -1.55
C GLU A 234 13.67 -0.97 -2.67
N TYR A 235 14.42 0.09 -2.96
CA TYR A 235 14.11 0.99 -4.07
C TYR A 235 14.34 0.33 -5.43
N ALA A 236 15.40 -0.48 -5.54
CA ALA A 236 15.69 -1.21 -6.76
C ALA A 236 14.70 -2.37 -7.02
N ASN A 237 14.21 -3.04 -5.96
CA ASN A 237 13.38 -4.24 -6.08
C ASN A 237 12.16 -4.21 -5.12
N PRO A 238 11.27 -3.21 -5.21
CA PRO A 238 10.24 -3.00 -4.21
C PRO A 238 9.25 -4.15 -4.11
N CYS A 239 8.87 -4.76 -5.23
CA CYS A 239 7.94 -5.89 -5.24
C CYS A 239 8.55 -7.15 -4.64
N ASP A 240 9.85 -7.40 -4.81
CA ASP A 240 10.50 -8.54 -4.19
C ASP A 240 10.53 -8.42 -2.67
N TYR A 241 10.77 -7.21 -2.15
CA TYR A 241 10.72 -6.94 -0.72
C TYR A 241 9.28 -6.98 -0.17
N SER A 242 8.30 -6.45 -0.89
CA SER A 242 6.87 -6.59 -0.54
C SER A 242 6.45 -8.07 -0.46
N LYS A 243 6.90 -8.91 -1.42
CA LYS A 243 6.65 -10.37 -1.41
C LYS A 243 7.32 -11.06 -0.22
N ARG A 244 8.58 -10.70 0.09
CA ARG A 244 9.29 -11.24 1.27
C ARG A 244 8.58 -10.89 2.57
N PHE A 245 8.11 -9.65 2.70
CA PHE A 245 7.34 -9.23 3.86
C PHE A 245 6.00 -9.99 3.97
N ALA A 246 5.30 -10.18 2.84
CA ALA A 246 4.09 -11.00 2.80
C ALA A 246 4.34 -12.47 3.19
N ALA A 247 5.50 -13.03 2.83
CA ALA A 247 5.87 -14.40 3.22
C ALA A 247 6.03 -14.53 4.75
N VAL A 248 6.55 -13.50 5.44
CA VAL A 248 6.60 -13.47 6.90
C VAL A 248 5.21 -13.53 7.51
N VAL A 249 4.26 -12.76 6.96
CA VAL A 249 2.85 -12.78 7.40
C VAL A 249 2.23 -14.15 7.21
N LEU A 250 2.42 -14.77 6.04
CA LEU A 250 1.92 -16.12 5.75
C LEU A 250 2.51 -17.16 6.70
N LYS A 251 3.79 -17.03 7.04
CA LYS A 251 4.43 -17.93 8.01
C LYS A 251 3.77 -17.84 9.38
N ASN A 252 3.45 -16.64 9.86
CA ASN A 252 2.81 -16.45 11.17
C ASN A 252 1.35 -16.90 11.18
N LEU A 253 0.63 -16.74 10.06
CA LEU A 253 -0.74 -17.24 9.92
C LEU A 253 -0.84 -18.77 9.94
N LYS A 254 0.24 -19.48 9.58
CA LYS A 254 0.30 -20.95 9.60
C LYS A 254 0.52 -21.54 11.01
N GLY A 255 0.94 -20.72 11.98
CA GLY A 255 1.31 -21.15 13.33
C GLY A 255 2.79 -21.44 13.50
#